data_AF-A0A7C0VCJ0-F1
#
_entry.id   AF-A0A7C0VCJ0-F1
#
_cell.length_a   1.000
_cell.length_b   1.000
_cell.length_c   1.000
_cell.angle_alpha   90.00
_cell.angle_beta   90.00
_cell.angle_gamma   90.00
#
_symmetry.space_group_name_H-M   'P 1'
#
loop_
_entity.id
_entity.type
_entity.pdbx_description
1 polymer ?
#
loop_
_entity_poly.entity_id
_entity_poly.type
_entity_poly.pdbx_seq_one_letter_code
_entity_poly.pdbx_strand_id
1 'polypeptide(L)'
;MRRGFILAFLLGGLLFAQVSGGYDYVQQMPAGAIDWTRGVVKATGIGAPNPDVPLAAQRAGALRAAKLDALRNILETIKGVYIDAETTIENAMTVSDVIKTKINGIVRNFTVTDIRYMSDGSIEVDVEVPLTGEMINTLL
;
A
#
# COMPACT_ATOMS: atom_id res chain seq x y z
N MET A 1 30.07 -34.84 -55.71
CA MET A 1 28.96 -33.93 -55.33
C MET A 1 28.99 -33.82 -53.80
N ARG A 2 29.56 -32.76 -53.21
CA ARG A 2 28.85 -31.53 -52.77
C ARG A 2 27.50 -31.92 -52.13
N ARG A 3 27.30 -31.76 -50.82
CA ARG A 3 27.10 -30.48 -50.14
C ARG A 3 27.44 -30.59 -48.64
N GLY A 4 28.29 -29.69 -48.14
CA GLY A 4 28.51 -29.49 -46.71
C GLY A 4 27.34 -28.73 -46.08
N PHE A 5 26.98 -29.12 -44.86
CA PHE A 5 26.10 -28.34 -43.99
C PHE A 5 26.98 -27.59 -42.99
N ILE A 6 27.09 -26.28 -43.17
CA ILE A 6 27.71 -25.38 -42.20
C ILE A 6 26.67 -25.15 -41.11
N LEU A 7 26.91 -25.69 -39.91
CA LEU A 7 26.12 -25.40 -38.73
C LEU A 7 26.57 -24.02 -38.20
N ALA A 8 25.86 -22.96 -38.58
CA ALA A 8 26.11 -21.62 -38.06
C ALA A 8 25.63 -21.55 -36.60
N PHE A 9 26.56 -21.58 -35.66
CA PHE A 9 26.33 -21.21 -34.26
C PHE A 9 26.05 -19.69 -34.21
N LEU A 10 24.77 -19.31 -34.25
CA LEU A 10 24.35 -17.96 -33.91
C LEU A 10 24.52 -17.78 -32.40
N LEU A 11 25.64 -17.18 -32.00
CA LEU A 11 25.84 -16.57 -30.69
C LEU A 11 24.80 -15.46 -30.51
N GLY A 12 23.62 -15.82 -30.00
CA GLY A 12 22.64 -14.86 -29.52
C GLY A 12 23.18 -14.19 -28.27
N GLY A 13 23.79 -13.01 -28.43
CA GLY A 13 24.18 -12.17 -27.31
C GLY A 13 22.94 -11.77 -26.52
N LEU A 14 22.74 -12.39 -25.36
CA LEU A 14 21.79 -11.92 -24.36
C LEU A 14 22.33 -10.58 -23.82
N LEU A 15 21.83 -9.49 -24.40
CA LEU A 15 21.87 -8.17 -23.81
C LEU A 15 21.12 -8.26 -22.47
N PHE A 16 21.85 -8.44 -21.37
CA PHE A 16 21.32 -8.15 -20.05
C PHE A 16 21.09 -6.65 -19.98
N ALA A 17 19.85 -6.22 -20.20
CA ALA A 17 19.41 -4.88 -19.83
C ALA A 17 19.64 -4.73 -18.32
N GLN A 18 20.66 -3.95 -17.95
CA GLN A 18 20.90 -3.57 -16.57
C GLN A 18 19.74 -2.63 -16.17
N VAL A 19 18.73 -3.17 -15.49
CA VAL A 19 17.71 -2.34 -14.84
C VAL A 19 18.40 -1.64 -13.68
N SER A 20 18.76 -0.37 -13.88
CA SER A 20 19.16 0.53 -12.80
C SER A 20 17.91 0.90 -11.99
N GLY A 21 17.42 -0.03 -11.18
CA GLY A 21 16.41 0.25 -10.17
C GLY A 21 17.12 0.68 -8.89
N GLY A 22 16.84 1.88 -8.40
CA GLY A 22 17.17 2.21 -7.00
C GLY A 22 16.55 1.15 -6.08
N TYR A 23 17.24 0.80 -5.01
CA TYR A 23 16.68 -0.14 -4.02
C TYR A 23 15.56 0.58 -3.26
N ASP A 24 14.31 0.40 -3.69
CA ASP A 24 13.16 0.81 -2.92
C ASP A 24 13.00 -0.14 -1.73
N TYR A 25 13.15 0.39 -0.51
CA TYR A 25 13.00 -0.38 0.72
C TYR A 25 11.52 -0.43 1.10
N VAL A 26 10.82 -1.44 0.58
CA VAL A 26 9.40 -1.67 0.90
C VAL A 26 9.26 -2.85 1.86
N GLN A 27 8.73 -2.57 3.05
CA GLN A 27 8.36 -3.59 4.03
C GLN A 27 6.90 -3.98 3.84
N GLN A 28 6.66 -5.27 3.58
CA GLN A 28 5.31 -5.82 3.50
C GLN A 28 4.75 -6.09 4.91
N MET A 29 3.49 -5.74 5.11
CA MET A 29 2.76 -5.89 6.37
C MET A 29 1.45 -6.64 6.07
N PRO A 30 0.80 -7.29 7.06
CA PRO A 30 -0.41 -8.07 6.80
C PRO A 30 -1.55 -7.27 6.14
N ALA A 31 -1.70 -6.00 6.52
CA ALA A 31 -2.75 -5.12 6.05
C ALA A 31 -2.27 -4.11 4.98
N GLY A 32 -0.98 -4.06 4.64
CA GLY A 32 -0.45 -3.00 3.78
C GLY A 32 1.05 -3.10 3.57
N ALA A 33 1.67 -1.97 3.24
CA ALA A 33 3.11 -1.91 3.06
C ALA A 33 3.66 -0.56 3.52
N ILE A 34 4.92 -0.55 3.93
CA ILE A 34 5.65 0.68 4.25
C ILE A 34 6.75 0.84 3.24
N ASP A 35 6.72 1.95 2.52
CA ASP A 35 7.78 2.35 1.61
C ASP A 35 8.69 3.34 2.34
N TRP A 36 9.79 2.83 2.86
CA TRP A 36 10.76 3.61 3.64
C TRP A 36 11.55 4.57 2.76
N THR A 37 11.71 4.24 1.48
CA THR A 37 12.40 5.11 0.51
C THR A 37 11.58 6.37 0.23
N ARG A 38 10.26 6.23 0.03
CA ARG A 38 9.35 7.37 -0.19
C ARG A 38 8.76 7.94 1.10
N GLY A 39 8.93 7.28 2.24
CA GLY A 39 8.39 7.68 3.53
C GLY A 39 6.86 7.67 3.53
N VAL A 40 6.24 6.61 3.02
CA VAL A 40 4.78 6.48 2.98
C VAL A 40 4.31 5.10 3.42
N VAL A 41 3.14 5.04 4.05
CA VAL A 41 2.40 3.80 4.28
C VAL A 41 1.37 3.65 3.18
N LYS A 42 1.29 2.47 2.58
CA LYS A 42 0.31 2.11 1.56
C LYS A 42 -0.64 1.05 2.09
N ALA A 43 -1.88 1.11 1.63
CA ALA A 43 -2.81 0.00 1.78
C ALA A 43 -3.84 0.01 0.64
N THR A 44 -4.39 -1.16 0.38
CA THR A 44 -5.53 -1.35 -0.52
C THR A 44 -6.75 -1.67 0.33
N GLY A 45 -7.89 -1.06 0.02
CA GLY A 45 -9.17 -1.41 0.62
C GLY A 45 -10.17 -1.87 -0.41
N ILE A 46 -11.11 -2.71 0.02
CA ILE A 46 -12.12 -3.32 -0.85
C ILE A 46 -13.53 -2.91 -0.40
N GLY A 47 -14.38 -2.57 -1.35
CA GLY A 47 -15.78 -2.23 -1.11
C GLY A 47 -16.69 -2.94 -2.09
N ALA A 48 -17.67 -3.66 -1.56
CA ALA A 48 -18.69 -4.35 -2.36
C ALA A 48 -19.97 -3.50 -2.49
N PRO A 49 -20.72 -3.63 -3.60
CA PRO A 49 -22.03 -3.00 -3.74
C PRO A 49 -23.01 -3.61 -2.73
N ASN A 50 -23.78 -2.75 -2.07
CA ASN A 50 -24.83 -3.19 -1.15
C ASN A 50 -26.12 -3.45 -1.95
N PRO A 51 -26.64 -4.69 -2.02
CA PRO A 51 -27.85 -4.99 -2.78
C PRO A 51 -29.11 -4.34 -2.22
N ASP A 52 -29.11 -3.96 -0.93
CA ASP A 52 -30.27 -3.39 -0.23
C ASP A 52 -30.49 -1.90 -0.53
N VAL A 53 -29.55 -1.24 -1.22
CA VAL A 53 -29.67 0.17 -1.62
C VAL A 53 -29.97 0.31 -3.12
N PRO A 54 -30.62 1.42 -3.55
CA PRO A 54 -30.91 1.64 -4.97
C PRO A 54 -29.65 1.53 -5.84
N LEU A 55 -29.76 0.94 -7.04
CA LEU A 55 -28.63 0.71 -7.94
C LEU A 55 -27.76 1.96 -8.18
N ALA A 56 -28.40 3.12 -8.30
CA ALA A 56 -27.72 4.41 -8.45
C ALA A 56 -26.80 4.77 -7.27
N ALA A 57 -27.09 4.29 -6.06
CA ALA A 57 -26.31 4.53 -4.85
C ALA A 57 -25.25 3.44 -4.59
N GLN A 58 -25.40 2.24 -5.16
CA GLN A 58 -24.52 1.08 -4.87
C GLN A 58 -23.06 1.37 -5.18
N ARG A 59 -22.76 1.94 -6.36
CA ARG A 59 -21.37 2.23 -6.77
C ARG A 59 -20.71 3.25 -5.85
N ALA A 60 -21.42 4.32 -5.52
CA ALA A 60 -20.91 5.34 -4.60
C ALA A 60 -20.77 4.80 -3.17
N GLY A 61 -21.61 3.85 -2.77
CA GLY A 61 -21.50 3.12 -1.51
C GLY A 61 -20.25 2.23 -1.47
N ALA A 62 -20.06 1.39 -2.49
CA ALA A 62 -18.89 0.53 -2.64
C ALA A 62 -17.58 1.34 -2.60
N LEU A 63 -17.51 2.45 -3.32
CA LEU A 63 -16.32 3.31 -3.32
C LEU A 63 -16.02 3.89 -1.93
N ARG A 64 -17.06 4.28 -1.18
CA ARG A 64 -16.88 4.76 0.21
C ARG A 64 -16.43 3.64 1.13
N ALA A 65 -17.01 2.46 1.00
CA ALA A 65 -16.63 1.28 1.77
C ALA A 65 -15.16 0.91 1.51
N ALA A 66 -14.73 0.89 0.25
CA ALA A 66 -13.34 0.62 -0.14
C ALA A 66 -12.36 1.62 0.47
N LYS A 67 -12.69 2.93 0.47
CA LYS A 67 -11.87 3.96 1.12
C LYS A 67 -11.77 3.76 2.63
N LEU A 68 -12.88 3.44 3.29
CA LEU A 68 -12.90 3.19 4.74
C LEU A 68 -12.09 1.94 5.11
N ASP A 69 -12.18 0.90 4.28
CA ASP A 69 -11.38 -0.31 4.44
C ASP A 69 -9.90 -0.03 4.26
N ALA A 70 -9.52 0.73 3.23
CA ALA A 70 -8.13 1.12 2.99
C ALA A 70 -7.56 1.92 4.19
N LEU A 71 -8.36 2.81 4.78
CA LEU A 71 -7.97 3.58 5.96
C LEU A 71 -7.79 2.71 7.22
N ARG A 72 -8.63 1.68 7.38
CA ARG A 72 -8.44 0.68 8.45
C ARG A 72 -7.10 -0.03 8.27
N ASN A 73 -6.83 -0.46 7.05
CA ASN A 73 -5.63 -1.18 6.69
C ASN A 73 -4.36 -0.32 6.88
N ILE A 74 -4.41 0.97 6.57
CA ILE A 74 -3.36 1.94 6.93
C ILE A 74 -3.15 2.00 8.44
N LEU A 75 -4.23 2.15 9.22
CA LEU A 75 -4.12 2.28 10.68
C LEU A 75 -3.51 1.03 11.32
N GLU A 76 -3.93 -0.17 10.87
CA GLU A 76 -3.37 -1.44 11.30
C GLU A 76 -1.88 -1.56 10.94
N THR A 77 -1.51 -1.13 9.73
CA THR A 77 -0.12 -1.10 9.29
C THR A 77 0.72 -0.16 10.17
N ILE A 78 0.24 1.06 10.44
CA ILE A 78 0.92 2.04 11.29
C ILE A 78 1.08 1.52 12.71
N LYS A 79 0.04 0.90 13.29
CA LYS A 79 0.08 0.34 14.64
C LYS A 79 1.19 -0.70 14.85
N GLY A 80 1.49 -1.49 13.81
CA GLY A 80 2.54 -2.50 13.83
C GLY A 80 3.97 -1.94 13.69
N VAL A 81 4.13 -0.63 13.48
CA VAL A 81 5.46 0.00 13.38
C VAL A 81 6.10 0.05 14.75
N TYR A 82 7.35 -0.41 14.83
CA TYR A 82 8.20 -0.27 16.00
C TYR A 82 8.79 1.14 16.08
N ILE A 83 8.73 1.73 17.27
CA ILE A 83 9.26 3.06 17.56
C ILE A 83 10.60 2.97 18.32
N ASP A 84 10.79 1.86 19.03
CA ASP A 84 12.05 1.40 19.60
C ASP A 84 12.10 -0.15 19.55
N ALA A 85 13.09 -0.76 20.20
CA ALA A 85 13.29 -2.21 20.17
C ALA A 85 12.16 -3.04 20.82
N GLU A 86 11.35 -2.44 21.70
CA GLU A 86 10.36 -3.12 22.54
C GLU A 86 8.94 -2.54 22.38
N THR A 87 8.83 -1.33 21.83
CA THR A 87 7.59 -0.56 21.79
C THR A 87 7.11 -0.37 20.35
N THR A 88 5.82 -0.67 20.12
CA THR A 88 5.11 -0.37 18.87
C THR A 88 4.27 0.91 19.01
N ILE A 89 3.84 1.48 17.87
CA ILE A 89 2.89 2.59 17.87
C ILE A 89 1.58 2.18 18.59
N GLU A 90 1.13 0.93 18.46
CA GLU A 90 -0.03 0.45 19.20
C GLU A 90 0.14 0.51 20.72
N ASN A 91 1.32 0.10 21.23
CA ASN A 91 1.64 0.21 22.65
C ASN A 91 1.60 1.68 23.10
N ALA A 92 2.21 2.58 22.32
CA ALA A 92 2.22 4.01 22.62
C ALA A 92 0.82 4.64 22.60
N MET A 93 -0.05 4.24 21.65
CA MET A 93 -1.45 4.68 21.57
C MET A 93 -2.30 4.19 22.75
N THR A 94 -1.93 3.06 23.35
CA THR A 94 -2.61 2.52 24.53
C THR A 94 -2.28 3.32 25.79
N VAL A 95 -1.05 3.85 25.87
CA VAL A 95 -0.57 4.62 27.03
C VAL A 95 -0.93 6.10 26.92
N SER A 96 -1.11 6.65 25.71
CA SER A 96 -1.34 8.08 25.50
C SER A 96 -2.46 8.38 24.51
N ASP A 97 -3.53 8.99 25.02
CA ASP A 97 -4.65 9.51 24.21
C ASP A 97 -4.21 10.64 23.25
N VAL A 98 -3.15 11.37 23.59
CA VAL A 98 -2.56 12.39 22.71
C VAL A 98 -1.95 11.74 21.47
N ILE A 99 -1.17 10.67 21.67
CA ILE A 99 -0.57 9.90 20.55
C ILE A 99 -1.70 9.29 19.71
N LYS A 100 -2.68 8.66 20.34
CA LYS A 100 -3.85 8.10 19.67
C LYS A 100 -4.59 9.14 18.81
N THR A 101 -4.82 10.33 19.35
CA THR A 101 -5.51 11.41 18.63
C THR A 101 -4.69 11.90 17.44
N LYS A 102 -3.38 12.07 17.61
CA LYS A 102 -2.47 12.50 16.54
C LYS A 102 -2.39 11.47 15.42
N ILE A 103 -2.17 10.19 15.74
CA ILE A 103 -2.13 9.10 14.74
C ILE A 103 -3.44 9.04 13.96
N ASN A 104 -4.59 9.12 14.64
CA ASN A 104 -5.89 9.17 13.97
C ASN A 104 -6.05 10.41 13.07
N GLY A 105 -5.45 11.55 13.44
CA GLY A 105 -5.41 12.74 12.58
C GLY A 105 -4.57 12.53 11.33
N ILE A 106 -3.42 11.87 11.46
CA ILE A 106 -2.49 11.63 10.34
C ILE A 106 -3.09 10.66 9.32
N VAL A 107 -3.73 9.58 9.76
CA VAL A 107 -4.42 8.63 8.88
C VAL A 107 -5.51 9.29 8.04
N ARG A 108 -6.13 10.36 8.54
CA ARG A 108 -7.15 11.11 7.77
C ARG A 108 -6.57 11.91 6.61
N ASN A 109 -5.27 12.19 6.60
CA ASN A 109 -4.59 12.90 5.53
C ASN A 109 -4.07 11.95 4.43
N PHE A 110 -4.88 10.95 4.08
CA PHE A 110 -4.56 9.98 3.03
C PHE A 110 -4.79 10.56 1.64
N THR A 111 -4.02 10.04 0.68
CA THR A 111 -4.21 10.31 -0.74
C THR A 111 -4.62 9.02 -1.44
N VAL A 112 -5.65 9.09 -2.27
CA VAL A 112 -6.03 7.98 -3.16
C VAL A 112 -5.07 7.96 -4.34
N THR A 113 -4.38 6.84 -4.55
CA THR A 113 -3.41 6.68 -5.63
C THR A 113 -3.96 5.90 -6.82
N ASP A 114 -4.85 4.93 -6.57
CA ASP A 114 -5.51 4.17 -7.64
C ASP A 114 -6.93 3.73 -7.23
N ILE A 115 -7.80 3.54 -8.23
CA ILE A 115 -9.15 3.00 -8.05
C ILE A 115 -9.40 1.97 -9.16
N ARG A 116 -9.61 0.71 -8.76
CA ARG A 116 -9.90 -0.39 -9.68
C ARG A 116 -11.34 -0.85 -9.52
N TYR A 117 -12.02 -1.03 -10.65
CA TYR A 117 -13.39 -1.55 -10.70
C TYR A 117 -13.34 -2.99 -11.16
N MET A 118 -13.83 -3.89 -10.31
CA MET A 118 -13.75 -5.33 -10.51
C MET A 118 -14.96 -5.85 -11.29
N SER A 119 -14.81 -7.04 -11.88
CA SER A 119 -15.86 -7.66 -12.71
C SER A 119 -17.10 -8.08 -11.91
N ASP A 120 -16.95 -8.34 -10.61
CA ASP A 120 -18.02 -8.68 -9.68
C ASP A 120 -18.74 -7.42 -9.11
N GLY A 121 -18.35 -6.23 -9.57
CA GLY A 121 -18.90 -4.96 -9.12
C GLY A 121 -18.26 -4.40 -7.85
N SER A 122 -17.32 -5.11 -7.22
CA SER A 122 -16.50 -4.57 -6.14
C SER A 122 -15.53 -3.50 -6.65
N ILE A 123 -15.04 -2.68 -5.72
CA ILE A 123 -14.09 -1.61 -5.99
C ILE A 123 -12.91 -1.79 -5.05
N GLU A 124 -11.70 -1.77 -5.60
CA GLU A 124 -10.47 -1.64 -4.83
C GLU A 124 -9.99 -0.20 -4.89
N VAL A 125 -9.48 0.30 -3.77
CA VAL A 125 -8.89 1.63 -3.67
C VAL A 125 -7.54 1.52 -2.99
N ASP A 126 -6.51 2.00 -3.68
CA ASP A 126 -5.19 2.16 -3.10
C ASP A 126 -5.08 3.55 -2.48
N VAL A 127 -4.55 3.58 -1.27
CA VAL A 127 -4.28 4.82 -0.55
C VAL A 127 -2.86 4.85 -0.04
N GLU A 128 -2.31 6.05 0.06
CA GLU A 128 -1.03 6.30 0.70
C GLU A 128 -1.17 7.39 1.76
N VAL A 129 -0.48 7.22 2.89
CA VAL A 129 -0.34 8.23 3.95
C VAL A 129 1.15 8.51 4.15
N PRO A 130 1.58 9.78 4.10
CA PRO A 130 2.95 10.15 4.43
C PRO A 130 3.31 9.81 5.87
N LEU A 131 4.47 9.19 6.06
CA LEU A 131 5.16 9.13 7.34
C LEU A 131 5.77 10.52 7.56
N THR A 132 5.00 11.44 8.14
CA THR A 132 5.50 12.79 8.41
C THR A 132 6.52 12.76 9.55
N GLY A 133 7.45 13.71 9.56
CA GLY A 133 8.30 13.95 10.73
C GLY A 133 7.51 14.18 12.01
N GLU A 134 6.26 14.65 11.93
CA GLU A 134 5.35 14.74 13.08
C GLU A 134 4.94 13.37 13.65
N MET A 135 4.83 12.30 12.85
CA MET A 135 4.63 10.95 13.37
C MET A 135 5.80 10.56 14.27
N ILE A 136 7.02 10.73 13.77
CA ILE A 136 8.26 10.36 14.46
C ILE A 136 8.50 11.25 15.68
N ASN A 137 8.29 12.56 15.56
CA ASN A 137 8.44 13.53 16.66
C ASN A 137 7.34 13.44 17.74
N THR A 138 6.24 12.75 17.46
CA THR A 138 5.19 12.50 18.48
C THR A 138 5.55 11.35 19.41
N LEU A 139 6.56 10.56 19.04
CA LEU A 139 6.97 9.33 19.70
C LEU A 139 8.32 9.48 20.43
N LEU A 140 8.99 10.63 20.28
CA LEU A 140 10.27 11.00 20.90
C LEU A 140 10.08 12.21 21.83
#